data_AF-A0AAU6VQJ2-F1
#
_entry.id   AF-A0AAU6VQJ2-F1
#
_cell.length_a   1.000
_cell.length_b   1.000
_cell.length_c   1.000
_cell.angle_alpha   90.00
_cell.angle_beta   90.00
_cell.angle_gamma   90.00
#
_symmetry.space_group_name_H-M   'P 1'
#
loop_
_entity.id
_entity.type
_entity.pdbx_description
1 polymer ?
#
loop_
_entity_poly.entity_id
_entity_poly.type
_entity_poly.pdbx_seq_one_letter_code
_entity_poly.pdbx_strand_id
1 'polypeptide(L)'
;MSQNTMELSTLKKLRKVVPGTVFLFFSVPAYQFFVDTLFQIDESLKFSLEGYGAVIAIVIGSFFGTLKVRKLRNEKTHKEINDNIKSRLLEEGLKENRTEEEKDKVKNSKKLMHVFYYLIDNEESLKEKSKLVRDNGLIWTSTADVAILGCFFSWLYFILILIFGVNGLLVSAGLLIGTIGLISGAILHPRTVREHIRLGNEQIEFILTNHREDLQSRVTELFH
;
A
#
# COMPACT_ATOMS: atom_id res chain seq x y z
N MET A 1 -25.30 3.02 -6.27
CA MET A 1 -24.21 3.89 -6.79
C MET A 1 -23.50 4.74 -5.71
N SER A 2 -24.07 4.93 -4.50
CA SER A 2 -23.50 5.77 -3.41
C SER A 2 -22.48 5.06 -2.48
N GLN A 3 -22.63 3.75 -2.22
CA GLN A 3 -21.73 3.03 -1.29
C GLN A 3 -20.30 2.85 -1.84
N ASN A 4 -20.14 2.50 -3.12
CA ASN A 4 -18.81 2.29 -3.73
C ASN A 4 -17.95 3.56 -3.74
N THR A 5 -18.56 4.73 -4.01
CA THR A 5 -17.87 6.03 -3.96
C THR A 5 -17.51 6.43 -2.53
N MET A 6 -18.38 6.14 -1.56
CA MET A 6 -18.13 6.42 -0.15
C MET A 6 -16.94 5.60 0.38
N GLU A 7 -16.87 4.30 0.10
CA GLU A 7 -15.72 3.46 0.47
C GLU A 7 -14.41 3.91 -0.21
N LEU A 8 -14.47 4.34 -1.48
CA LEU A 8 -13.28 4.81 -2.22
C LEU A 8 -12.73 6.08 -1.59
N SER A 9 -13.62 6.98 -1.15
CA SER A 9 -13.24 8.20 -0.46
C SER A 9 -12.58 7.91 0.89
N THR A 10 -13.12 6.96 1.64
CA THR A 10 -12.57 6.53 2.95
C THR A 10 -11.19 5.92 2.79
N LEU A 11 -11.01 5.01 1.83
CA LEU A 11 -9.71 4.41 1.51
C LEU A 11 -8.66 5.46 1.12
N LYS A 12 -9.04 6.46 0.33
CA LYS A 12 -8.13 7.57 -0.02
C LYS A 12 -7.74 8.40 1.20
N LYS A 13 -8.66 8.64 2.13
CA LYS A 13 -8.37 9.33 3.41
C LYS A 13 -7.45 8.50 4.29
N LEU A 14 -7.73 7.21 4.47
CA LEU A 14 -6.90 6.31 5.27
C LEU A 14 -5.47 6.21 4.73
N ARG A 15 -5.30 6.13 3.40
CA ARG A 15 -3.97 6.18 2.76
C ARG A 15 -3.21 7.50 2.97
N LYS A 16 -3.83 8.55 3.50
CA LYS A 16 -3.14 9.77 3.95
C LYS A 16 -2.94 9.80 5.45
N VAL A 17 -3.96 9.40 6.22
CA VAL A 17 -3.90 9.45 7.69
C VAL A 17 -2.89 8.46 8.26
N VAL A 18 -2.83 7.24 7.73
CA VAL A 18 -1.92 6.19 8.22
C VAL A 18 -0.44 6.61 8.23
N PRO A 19 0.18 7.04 7.10
CA PRO A 19 1.59 7.41 7.11
C PRO A 19 1.87 8.61 8.03
N GLY A 20 0.94 9.57 8.11
CA GLY A 20 1.09 10.73 8.99
C GLY A 20 1.03 10.37 10.47
N THR A 21 0.12 9.46 10.83
CA THR A 21 0.01 8.93 12.20
C THR A 21 1.26 8.15 12.58
N VAL A 22 1.76 7.29 11.69
CA VAL A 22 3.01 6.54 11.89
C VAL A 22 4.20 7.49 12.04
N PHE A 23 4.29 8.53 11.20
CA PHE A 23 5.35 9.53 11.29
C PHE A 23 5.32 10.23 12.66
N LEU A 24 4.14 10.70 13.08
CA LEU A 24 4.00 11.37 14.38
C LEU A 24 4.41 10.46 15.52
N PHE A 25 3.87 9.24 15.54
CA PHE A 25 4.20 8.26 16.57
C PHE A 25 5.72 7.98 16.61
N PHE A 26 6.35 7.83 15.44
CA PHE A 26 7.79 7.60 15.36
C PHE A 26 8.62 8.82 15.73
N SER A 27 8.07 10.04 15.66
CA SER A 27 8.76 11.29 16.05
C SER A 27 8.71 11.62 17.54
N VAL A 28 7.83 10.99 18.32
CA VAL A 28 7.64 11.28 19.75
C VAL A 28 8.94 11.18 20.55
N PRO A 29 9.75 10.11 20.43
CA PRO A 29 11.02 10.02 21.18
C PRO A 29 12.01 11.14 20.83
N ALA A 30 12.08 11.54 19.56
CA ALA A 30 12.89 12.69 19.14
C ALA A 30 12.41 13.97 19.83
N TYR A 31 11.10 14.22 19.80
CA TYR A 31 10.49 15.39 20.41
C TYR A 31 10.78 15.44 21.92
N GLN A 32 10.57 14.34 22.63
CA GLN A 32 10.87 14.24 24.07
C GLN A 32 12.36 14.47 24.36
N PHE A 33 13.26 13.90 23.55
CA PHE A 33 14.69 14.14 23.70
C PHE A 33 15.04 15.63 23.59
N PHE A 34 14.53 16.33 22.56
CA PHE A 34 14.80 17.76 22.40
C PHE A 34 14.19 18.60 23.51
N VAL A 35 12.92 18.36 23.85
CA VAL A 35 12.16 19.17 24.80
C VAL A 35 12.63 18.96 26.24
N ASP A 36 12.75 17.70 26.67
CA ASP A 36 13.01 17.37 28.06
C ASP A 36 14.51 17.30 28.38
N THR A 37 15.33 16.83 27.43
CA THR A 37 16.77 16.62 27.68
C THR A 37 17.62 17.79 27.20
N LEU A 38 17.43 18.25 25.95
CA LEU A 38 18.31 19.24 25.35
C LEU A 38 17.96 20.69 25.76
N PHE A 39 16.68 21.07 25.63
CA PHE A 39 16.23 22.44 25.84
C PHE A 39 15.55 22.68 27.19
N GLN A 40 15.16 21.62 27.91
CA GLN A 40 14.47 21.69 29.21
C GLN A 40 13.30 22.68 29.20
N ILE A 41 12.45 22.58 28.18
CA ILE A 41 11.34 23.52 27.97
C ILE A 41 10.30 23.33 29.08
N ASP A 42 9.82 24.45 29.62
CA ASP A 42 8.74 24.49 30.61
C ASP A 42 7.48 23.76 30.11
N GLU A 43 6.79 23.04 31.00
CA GLU A 43 5.59 22.27 30.65
C GLU A 43 4.49 23.10 29.97
N SER A 44 4.35 24.38 30.34
CA SER A 44 3.35 25.28 29.75
C SER A 44 3.62 25.61 28.27
N LEU A 45 4.86 25.42 27.81
CA LEU A 45 5.28 25.66 26.43
C LEU A 45 5.44 24.37 25.63
N LYS A 46 5.21 23.19 26.25
CA LYS A 46 5.25 21.91 25.55
C LYS A 46 4.10 21.82 24.55
N PHE A 47 4.43 21.37 23.35
CA PHE A 47 3.47 21.14 22.29
C PHE A 47 2.48 20.03 22.66
N SER A 48 1.18 20.36 22.71
CA SER A 48 0.13 19.37 22.96
C SER A 48 -0.22 18.58 21.69
N LEU A 49 0.22 17.33 21.66
CA LEU A 49 -0.15 16.36 20.62
C LEU A 49 -1.65 16.06 20.62
N GLU A 50 -2.34 16.20 21.76
CA GLU A 50 -3.78 15.94 21.89
C GLU A 50 -4.63 16.92 21.08
N GLY A 51 -4.20 18.19 20.96
CA GLY A 51 -4.93 19.21 20.20
C GLY A 51 -4.61 19.25 18.71
N TYR A 52 -3.34 19.11 18.35
CA TYR A 52 -2.86 19.38 16.98
C TYR A 52 -2.38 18.13 16.23
N GLY A 53 -2.25 16.99 16.90
CA GLY A 53 -1.70 15.77 16.31
C GLY A 53 -2.45 15.30 15.06
N ALA A 54 -3.79 15.30 15.09
CA ALA A 54 -4.59 14.88 13.94
C ALA A 54 -4.35 15.77 12.70
N VAL A 55 -4.25 17.09 12.89
CA VAL A 55 -3.99 18.05 11.80
C VAL A 55 -2.61 17.83 11.21
N ILE A 56 -1.59 17.68 12.06
CA ILE A 56 -0.22 17.43 11.61
C ILE A 56 -0.12 16.08 10.88
N ALA A 57 -0.77 15.03 11.38
CA ALA A 57 -0.82 13.73 10.70
C ALA A 57 -1.37 13.88 9.28
N ILE A 58 -2.46 14.63 9.09
CA ILE A 58 -3.05 14.85 7.76
C ILE A 58 -2.09 15.62 6.85
N VAL A 59 -1.41 16.65 7.36
CA VAL A 59 -0.45 17.45 6.59
C VAL A 59 0.73 16.59 6.15
N ILE A 60 1.40 15.94 7.10
CA ILE A 60 2.57 15.08 6.85
C ILE A 60 2.19 13.92 5.92
N GLY A 61 1.07 13.26 6.21
CA GLY A 61 0.57 12.17 5.39
C GLY A 61 0.24 12.59 3.95
N SER A 62 -0.24 13.82 3.76
CA SER A 62 -0.46 14.39 2.43
C SER A 62 0.85 14.68 1.70
N PHE A 63 1.87 15.19 2.39
CA PHE A 63 3.22 15.35 1.82
C PHE A 63 3.81 14.00 1.43
N PHE A 64 3.75 13.01 2.31
CA PHE A 64 4.25 11.67 2.06
C PHE A 64 3.56 11.01 0.85
N GLY A 65 2.24 11.20 0.72
CA GLY A 65 1.48 10.76 -0.44
C GLY A 65 1.87 11.48 -1.75
N THR A 66 2.24 12.76 -1.68
CA THR A 66 2.59 13.58 -2.85
C THR A 66 4.00 13.25 -3.37
N LEU A 67 4.95 12.98 -2.48
CA LEU A 67 6.34 12.65 -2.83
C LEU A 67 6.50 11.26 -3.48
N LYS A 68 5.41 10.48 -3.61
CA LYS A 68 5.40 9.14 -4.24
C LYS A 68 6.47 8.19 -3.68
N VAL A 69 6.93 8.38 -2.45
CA VAL A 69 7.98 7.56 -1.81
C VAL A 69 7.61 6.07 -1.82
N ARG A 70 6.32 5.78 -1.65
CA ARG A 70 5.72 4.44 -1.77
C ARG A 70 5.99 3.75 -3.11
N LYS A 71 6.13 4.51 -4.20
CA LYS A 71 6.33 3.95 -5.54
C LYS A 71 7.60 3.11 -5.58
N LEU A 72 8.67 3.55 -4.91
CA LEU A 72 9.95 2.84 -4.88
C LEU A 72 9.80 1.39 -4.41
N ARG A 73 8.95 1.13 -3.41
CA ARG A 73 8.76 -0.22 -2.88
C ARG A 73 7.61 -0.97 -3.53
N ASN A 74 6.53 -0.26 -3.88
CA ASN A 74 5.32 -0.90 -4.38
C ASN A 74 5.34 -1.13 -5.90
N GLU A 75 6.24 -0.50 -6.68
CA GLU A 75 6.25 -0.63 -8.14
C GLU A 75 6.51 -2.07 -8.58
N LYS A 76 7.47 -2.76 -7.95
CA LYS A 76 7.76 -4.17 -8.24
C LYS A 76 6.57 -5.07 -7.93
N THR A 77 6.00 -4.93 -6.74
CA THR A 77 4.89 -5.78 -6.29
C THR A 77 3.57 -5.45 -7.01
N HIS A 78 3.35 -4.18 -7.39
CA HIS A 78 2.25 -3.78 -8.26
C HIS A 78 2.38 -4.39 -9.66
N LYS A 79 3.59 -4.41 -10.22
CA LYS A 79 3.86 -5.05 -11.50
C LYS A 79 3.60 -6.56 -11.41
N GLU A 80 4.12 -7.22 -10.37
CA GLU A 80 3.89 -8.65 -10.10
C GLU A 80 2.39 -9.01 -10.03
N ILE A 81 1.59 -8.24 -9.28
CA ILE A 81 0.13 -8.45 -9.19
C ILE A 81 -0.54 -8.31 -10.56
N ASN A 82 -0.23 -7.23 -11.29
CA ASN A 82 -0.83 -6.99 -12.60
C ASN A 82 -0.42 -8.04 -13.62
N ASP A 83 0.86 -8.42 -13.63
CA ASP A 83 1.39 -9.43 -14.55
C ASP A 83 0.76 -10.80 -14.25
N ASN A 84 0.53 -11.15 -12.97
CA ASN A 84 -0.21 -12.35 -12.59
C ASN A 84 -1.65 -12.34 -13.13
N ILE A 85 -2.41 -11.27 -12.86
CA ILE A 85 -3.79 -11.14 -13.35
C ILE A 85 -3.82 -11.25 -14.87
N LYS A 86 -2.91 -10.53 -15.54
CA LYS A 86 -2.86 -10.51 -17.00
C LYS A 86 -2.50 -11.85 -17.62
N SER A 87 -1.54 -12.55 -17.03
CA SER A 87 -1.13 -13.88 -17.50
C SER A 87 -2.31 -14.84 -17.39
N ARG A 88 -2.99 -14.87 -16.23
CA ARG A 88 -4.16 -15.75 -16.03
C ARG A 88 -5.33 -15.44 -16.96
N LEU A 89 -5.66 -14.16 -17.17
CA LEU A 89 -6.75 -13.78 -18.08
C LEU A 89 -6.45 -14.17 -19.53
N LEU A 90 -5.19 -14.09 -19.96
CA LEU A 90 -4.78 -14.53 -21.29
C LEU A 90 -4.77 -16.06 -21.40
N GLU A 91 -4.19 -16.76 -20.43
CA GLU A 91 -4.10 -18.22 -20.43
C GLU A 91 -5.48 -18.89 -20.44
N GLU A 92 -6.42 -18.38 -19.65
CA GLU A 92 -7.74 -19.00 -19.44
C GLU A 92 -8.85 -18.40 -20.34
N GLY A 93 -8.66 -17.15 -20.78
CA GLY A 93 -9.62 -16.40 -21.60
C GLY A 93 -9.38 -16.51 -23.10
N LEU A 94 -8.21 -16.95 -23.55
CA LEU A 94 -7.92 -17.08 -24.98
C LEU A 94 -8.46 -18.41 -25.52
N LYS A 95 -9.40 -18.37 -26.46
CA LYS A 95 -9.95 -19.57 -27.13
C LYS A 95 -9.06 -20.09 -28.26
N GLU A 96 -8.30 -19.20 -28.90
CA GLU A 96 -7.55 -19.48 -30.12
C GLU A 96 -6.05 -19.49 -29.88
N ASN A 97 -5.32 -20.33 -30.61
CA ASN A 97 -3.86 -20.29 -30.59
C ASN A 97 -3.38 -19.02 -31.31
N ARG A 98 -2.85 -18.07 -30.54
CA ARG A 98 -2.15 -16.88 -31.03
C ARG A 98 -0.65 -17.03 -30.87
N THR A 99 0.11 -16.30 -31.67
CA THR A 99 1.57 -16.29 -31.57
C THR A 99 2.00 -15.64 -30.24
N GLU A 100 3.18 -16.01 -29.73
CA GLU A 100 3.69 -15.43 -28.48
C GLU A 100 3.90 -13.91 -28.59
N GLU A 101 4.26 -13.40 -29.77
CA GLU A 101 4.39 -11.96 -30.03
C GLU A 101 3.05 -11.22 -29.89
N GLU A 102 1.95 -11.81 -30.39
CA GLU A 102 0.61 -11.24 -30.24
C GLU A 102 0.16 -11.25 -28.78
N LYS A 103 0.39 -12.35 -28.07
CA LYS A 103 0.08 -12.48 -26.65
C LYS A 103 0.83 -11.44 -25.82
N ASP A 104 2.12 -11.25 -26.08
CA ASP A 104 2.94 -10.27 -25.39
C ASP A 104 2.48 -8.83 -25.66
N LYS A 105 2.07 -8.53 -26.89
CA LYS A 105 1.50 -7.22 -27.23
C LYS A 105 0.23 -6.92 -26.43
N VAL A 106 -0.68 -7.89 -26.32
CA VAL A 106 -1.92 -7.72 -25.54
C VAL A 106 -1.63 -7.68 -24.04
N LYS A 107 -0.73 -8.55 -23.54
CA LYS A 107 -0.30 -8.59 -22.13
C LYS A 107 0.30 -7.26 -21.67
N ASN A 108 1.13 -6.63 -22.50
CA ASN A 108 1.73 -5.34 -22.18
C ASN A 108 0.74 -4.17 -22.30
N SER A 109 -0.40 -4.37 -22.95
CA SER A 109 -1.45 -3.35 -23.06
C SER A 109 -2.20 -3.12 -21.73
N LYS A 110 -2.90 -1.98 -21.65
CA LYS A 110 -3.88 -1.72 -20.57
C LYS A 110 -5.24 -2.37 -20.82
N LYS A 111 -5.50 -2.82 -22.07
CA LYS A 111 -6.81 -3.31 -22.52
C LYS A 111 -7.29 -4.50 -21.69
N LEU A 112 -6.40 -5.44 -21.38
CA LEU A 112 -6.74 -6.63 -20.61
C LEU A 112 -7.20 -6.31 -19.17
N MET A 113 -6.60 -5.29 -18.54
CA MET A 113 -7.06 -4.80 -17.24
C MET A 113 -8.41 -4.10 -17.33
N HIS A 114 -8.71 -3.43 -18.45
CA HIS A 114 -10.04 -2.85 -18.67
C HIS A 114 -11.12 -3.94 -18.78
N VAL A 115 -10.82 -5.06 -19.45
CA VAL A 115 -11.73 -6.23 -19.46
C VAL A 115 -11.94 -6.78 -18.05
N PHE A 116 -10.86 -6.95 -17.28
CA PHE A 116 -10.95 -7.43 -15.91
C PHE A 116 -11.87 -6.56 -15.02
N TYR A 117 -11.64 -5.24 -15.03
CA TYR A 117 -12.46 -4.32 -14.23
C TYR A 117 -13.89 -4.22 -14.73
N TYR A 118 -14.11 -4.30 -16.04
CA TYR A 118 -15.46 -4.35 -16.60
C TYR A 118 -16.24 -5.56 -16.05
N LEU A 119 -15.64 -6.75 -16.03
CA LEU A 119 -16.29 -7.95 -15.51
C LEU A 119 -16.59 -7.82 -14.00
N ILE A 120 -15.67 -7.24 -13.24
CA ILE A 120 -15.89 -6.96 -11.82
C ILE A 120 -17.04 -5.97 -11.59
N ASP A 121 -17.09 -4.89 -12.38
CA ASP A 121 -18.04 -3.79 -12.17
C ASP A 121 -19.47 -4.14 -12.60
N ASN A 122 -19.67 -5.21 -13.38
CA ASN A 122 -21.01 -5.65 -13.78
C ASN A 122 -21.61 -6.70 -12.84
N GLU A 123 -20.83 -7.31 -11.95
CA GLU A 123 -21.26 -8.41 -11.09
C GLU A 123 -21.23 -8.06 -9.60
N GLU A 124 -22.35 -8.25 -8.90
CA GLU A 124 -22.47 -7.88 -7.48
C GLU A 124 -21.56 -8.70 -6.57
N SER A 125 -21.45 -10.02 -6.81
CA SER A 125 -20.54 -10.90 -6.08
C SER A 125 -19.06 -10.51 -6.23
N LEU A 126 -18.66 -10.03 -7.42
CA LEU A 126 -17.29 -9.56 -7.67
C LEU A 126 -17.01 -8.19 -7.05
N LYS A 127 -18.04 -7.33 -6.93
CA LYS A 127 -17.93 -6.06 -6.18
C LYS A 127 -17.68 -6.30 -4.70
N GLU A 128 -18.38 -7.23 -4.07
CA GLU A 128 -18.12 -7.58 -2.66
C GLU A 128 -16.70 -8.14 -2.48
N LYS A 129 -16.27 -9.07 -3.34
CA LYS A 129 -14.86 -9.55 -3.33
C LYS A 129 -13.84 -8.43 -3.55
N SER A 130 -14.18 -7.41 -4.34
CA SER A 130 -13.32 -6.25 -4.57
C SER A 130 -13.12 -5.39 -3.33
N LYS A 131 -14.03 -5.41 -2.35
CA LYS A 131 -13.83 -4.72 -1.06
C LYS A 131 -12.66 -5.35 -0.30
N LEU A 132 -12.60 -6.69 -0.23
CA LEU A 132 -11.50 -7.42 0.38
C LEU A 132 -10.15 -7.10 -0.29
N VAL A 133 -10.13 -7.03 -1.63
CA VAL A 133 -8.93 -6.61 -2.39
C VAL A 133 -8.51 -5.20 -2.01
N ARG A 134 -9.47 -4.27 -1.87
CA ARG A 134 -9.21 -2.87 -1.52
C ARG A 134 -8.71 -2.71 -0.09
N ASP A 135 -9.26 -3.45 0.85
CA ASP A 135 -8.82 -3.49 2.25
C ASP A 135 -7.42 -4.05 2.38
N ASN A 136 -7.14 -5.21 1.75
CA ASN A 136 -5.78 -5.73 1.70
C ASN A 136 -4.83 -4.75 0.99
N GLY A 137 -5.30 -4.02 -0.03
CA GLY A 137 -4.54 -2.95 -0.67
C GLY A 137 -4.17 -1.79 0.28
N LEU A 138 -5.01 -1.47 1.27
CA LEU A 138 -4.66 -0.53 2.32
C LEU A 138 -3.56 -1.10 3.23
N ILE A 139 -3.66 -2.36 3.65
CA ILE A 139 -2.65 -2.99 4.50
C ILE A 139 -1.31 -3.11 3.76
N TRP A 140 -1.34 -3.54 2.50
CA TRP A 140 -0.16 -3.61 1.63
C TRP A 140 0.55 -2.26 1.49
N THR A 141 -0.20 -1.17 1.28
CA THR A 141 0.38 0.17 1.21
C THR A 141 0.78 0.74 2.57
N SER A 142 0.16 0.31 3.66
CA SER A 142 0.50 0.75 5.02
C SER A 142 1.76 0.07 5.55
N THR A 143 1.94 -1.23 5.28
CA THR A 143 3.19 -1.94 5.58
C THR A 143 4.35 -1.30 4.82
N ALA A 144 4.11 -0.96 3.55
CA ALA A 144 4.67 0.18 2.81
C ALA A 144 5.38 1.24 3.66
N ASP A 145 4.52 2.09 4.21
CA ASP A 145 4.87 3.30 4.93
C ASP A 145 5.63 3.01 6.21
N VAL A 146 5.15 2.05 7.00
CA VAL A 146 5.76 1.70 8.29
C VAL A 146 7.21 1.29 8.13
N ALA A 147 7.55 0.53 7.10
CA ALA A 147 8.93 0.11 6.88
C ALA A 147 9.82 1.22 6.30
N ILE A 148 9.28 2.12 5.47
CA ILE A 148 10.03 3.30 4.99
C ILE A 148 10.31 4.26 6.15
N LEU A 149 9.26 4.61 6.90
CA LEU A 149 9.34 5.51 8.05
C LEU A 149 10.16 4.89 9.19
N GLY A 150 10.01 3.59 9.43
CA GLY A 150 10.77 2.88 10.44
C GLY A 150 12.28 2.89 10.14
N CYS A 151 12.65 2.65 8.88
CA CYS A 151 14.04 2.79 8.43
C CYS A 151 14.54 4.23 8.61
N PHE A 152 13.76 5.22 8.15
CA PHE A 152 14.11 6.64 8.27
C PHE A 152 14.35 7.06 9.73
N PHE A 153 13.41 6.77 10.63
CA PHE A 153 13.52 7.15 12.05
C PHE A 153 14.59 6.35 12.80
N SER A 154 14.81 5.08 12.45
CA SER A 154 15.92 4.30 13.01
C SER A 154 17.27 4.94 12.66
N TRP A 155 17.45 5.39 11.41
CA TRP A 155 18.66 6.11 10.99
C TRP A 155 18.75 7.49 11.63
N LEU A 156 17.64 8.21 11.74
CA LEU A 156 17.60 9.50 12.43
C LEU A 156 18.09 9.35 13.88
N TYR A 157 17.60 8.35 14.62
CA TYR A 157 18.02 8.11 16.00
C TYR A 157 19.47 7.69 16.12
N PHE A 158 19.96 6.86 15.19
CA PHE A 158 21.38 6.56 15.12
C PHE A 158 22.22 7.83 14.94
N ILE A 159 21.83 8.73 14.03
CA ILE A 159 22.54 10.01 13.80
C ILE A 159 22.48 10.91 15.03
N LEU A 160 21.32 11.03 15.70
CA LEU A 160 21.20 11.83 16.92
C LEU A 160 22.11 11.30 18.03
N ILE A 161 22.24 9.97 18.17
CA ILE A 161 23.17 9.35 19.12
C ILE A 161 24.62 9.69 18.79
N LEU A 162 25.00 9.71 17.50
CA LEU A 162 26.36 10.10 17.08
C LEU A 162 26.68 11.56 17.40
N ILE A 163 25.70 12.46 17.33
CA ILE A 163 25.89 13.90 17.54
C ILE A 163 25.86 14.26 19.04
N PHE A 164 24.87 13.74 19.78
CA PHE A 164 24.59 14.15 21.16
C PHE A 164 25.04 13.14 22.22
N GLY A 165 25.58 12.00 21.79
CA GLY A 165 26.00 10.92 22.66
C GLY A 165 24.90 9.88 22.95
N VAL A 166 25.30 8.81 23.64
CA VAL A 166 24.42 7.69 23.94
C VAL A 166 23.33 8.10 24.93
N ASN A 167 22.08 8.03 24.50
CA ASN A 167 20.90 8.28 25.32
C ASN A 167 19.97 7.06 25.27
N GLY A 168 19.53 6.57 26.43
CA GLY A 168 18.71 5.36 26.53
C GLY A 168 17.37 5.44 25.80
N LEU A 169 16.74 6.63 25.77
CA LEU A 169 15.49 6.85 25.03
C LEU A 169 15.72 6.72 23.52
N LEU A 170 16.76 7.37 22.98
CA LEU A 170 17.07 7.30 21.56
C LEU A 170 17.49 5.90 21.11
N VAL A 171 18.29 5.19 21.92
CA VAL A 171 18.73 3.82 21.64
C VAL A 171 17.53 2.87 21.62
N SER A 172 16.71 2.89 22.67
CA SER A 172 15.54 2.01 22.75
C SER A 172 14.51 2.30 21.66
N ALA A 173 14.25 3.57 21.37
CA ALA A 173 13.36 3.98 20.28
C ALA A 173 13.91 3.58 18.91
N GLY A 174 15.20 3.79 18.66
CA GLY A 174 15.87 3.38 17.41
C GLY A 174 15.76 1.89 17.16
N LEU A 175 16.07 1.08 18.16
CA LEU A 175 15.97 -0.38 18.06
C LEU A 175 14.52 -0.82 17.84
N LEU A 176 13.57 -0.33 18.66
CA LEU A 176 12.16 -0.72 18.56
C LEU A 176 11.56 -0.35 17.20
N ILE A 177 11.72 0.90 16.77
CA ILE A 177 11.19 1.38 15.49
C ILE A 177 11.88 0.70 14.32
N GLY A 178 13.19 0.49 14.40
CA GLY A 178 13.95 -0.28 13.41
C GLY A 178 13.40 -1.71 13.28
N THR A 179 13.16 -2.41 14.40
CA THR A 179 12.56 -3.74 14.41
C THR A 179 11.14 -3.74 13.83
N ILE A 180 10.29 -2.78 14.19
CA ILE A 180 8.94 -2.64 13.61
C ILE A 180 9.04 -2.43 12.09
N GLY A 181 9.96 -1.58 11.65
CA GLY A 181 10.22 -1.35 10.23
C GLY A 181 10.67 -2.61 9.52
N LEU A 182 11.59 -3.37 10.09
CA LEU A 182 12.07 -4.64 9.54
C LEU A 182 10.96 -5.69 9.45
N ILE A 183 10.18 -5.90 10.53
CA ILE A 183 9.07 -6.86 10.54
C ILE A 183 8.02 -6.45 9.49
N SER A 184 7.67 -5.17 9.43
CA SER A 184 6.71 -4.66 8.46
C SER A 184 7.17 -4.87 7.01
N GLY A 185 8.44 -4.59 6.72
CA GLY A 185 9.02 -4.67 5.38
C GLY A 185 9.33 -6.09 4.92
N ALA A 186 9.93 -6.90 5.78
CA ALA A 186 10.43 -8.23 5.43
C ALA A 186 9.37 -9.34 5.59
N ILE A 187 8.43 -9.18 6.53
CA ILE A 187 7.46 -10.24 6.87
C ILE A 187 6.05 -9.86 6.42
N LEU A 188 5.55 -8.71 6.87
CA LEU A 188 4.15 -8.33 6.63
C LEU A 188 3.92 -7.94 5.17
N HIS A 189 4.80 -7.12 4.59
CA HIS A 189 4.63 -6.66 3.22
C HIS A 189 4.57 -7.82 2.20
N PRO A 190 5.50 -8.80 2.17
CA PRO A 190 5.40 -9.93 1.25
C PRO A 190 4.16 -10.80 1.50
N ARG A 191 3.73 -10.96 2.76
CA ARG A 191 2.48 -11.67 3.08
C ARG A 191 1.27 -10.98 2.48
N THR A 192 1.18 -9.65 2.61
CA THR A 192 0.06 -8.90 2.02
C THR A 192 0.04 -8.93 0.49
N VAL A 193 1.21 -9.00 -0.16
CA VAL A 193 1.32 -9.17 -1.62
C VAL A 193 0.77 -10.54 -2.04
N ARG A 194 1.20 -11.62 -1.37
CA ARG A 194 0.68 -12.97 -1.64
C ARG A 194 -0.83 -13.05 -1.44
N GLU A 195 -1.33 -12.42 -0.38
CA GLU A 195 -2.76 -12.33 -0.14
C GLU A 195 -3.49 -11.53 -1.23
N HIS A 196 -2.87 -10.46 -1.74
CA HIS A 196 -3.45 -9.66 -2.83
C HIS A 196 -3.56 -10.47 -4.12
N ILE A 197 -2.52 -11.25 -4.44
CA ILE A 197 -2.50 -12.17 -5.57
C ILE A 197 -3.58 -13.25 -5.39
N ARG A 198 -3.69 -13.85 -4.20
CA ARG A 198 -4.70 -14.86 -3.86
C ARG A 198 -6.12 -14.33 -4.08
N LEU A 199 -6.42 -13.14 -3.57
CA LEU A 199 -7.74 -12.51 -3.75
C LEU A 199 -8.04 -12.18 -5.22
N GLY A 200 -7.05 -11.67 -5.96
CA GLY A 200 -7.19 -11.45 -7.41
C GLY A 200 -7.43 -12.77 -8.17
N ASN A 201 -6.76 -13.84 -7.76
CA ASN A 201 -6.94 -15.18 -8.32
C ASN A 201 -8.36 -15.73 -8.06
N GLU A 202 -8.91 -15.54 -6.87
CA GLU A 202 -10.31 -15.90 -6.59
C GLU A 202 -11.31 -15.11 -7.46
N GLN A 203 -11.03 -13.83 -7.75
CA GLN A 203 -11.87 -13.05 -8.66
C GLN A 203 -11.84 -13.63 -10.07
N ILE A 204 -10.66 -14.03 -10.54
CA ILE A 204 -10.51 -14.68 -11.86
C ILE A 204 -11.21 -16.02 -11.88
N GLU A 205 -11.08 -16.86 -10.84
CA GLU A 205 -11.79 -18.15 -10.75
C GLU A 205 -13.31 -17.99 -10.78
N PHE A 206 -13.82 -16.97 -10.09
CA PHE A 206 -15.24 -16.65 -10.15
C PHE A 206 -15.69 -16.23 -11.56
N ILE A 207 -14.89 -15.41 -12.24
CA ILE A 207 -15.13 -15.02 -13.65
C ILE A 207 -15.10 -16.25 -14.55
N LEU A 208 -14.14 -17.16 -14.39
CA LEU A 208 -14.04 -18.37 -15.20
C LEU A 208 -15.19 -19.36 -14.96
N THR A 209 -15.75 -19.36 -13.75
CA THR A 209 -16.87 -20.24 -13.41
C THR A 209 -18.20 -19.71 -13.94
N ASN A 210 -18.42 -18.40 -13.86
CA ASN A 210 -19.75 -17.81 -14.11
C ASN A 210 -19.83 -16.96 -15.39
N HIS A 211 -18.71 -16.44 -15.88
CA HIS A 211 -18.61 -15.45 -16.96
C HIS A 211 -17.57 -15.83 -18.02
N ARG A 212 -17.35 -17.14 -18.19
CA ARG A 212 -16.30 -17.66 -19.08
C ARG A 212 -16.46 -17.20 -20.52
N GLU A 213 -17.69 -17.24 -21.04
CA GLU A 213 -17.97 -16.88 -22.43
C GLU A 213 -17.76 -15.39 -22.69
N ASP A 214 -18.21 -14.54 -21.76
CA ASP A 214 -18.00 -13.08 -21.86
C ASP A 214 -16.51 -12.72 -21.74
N LEU A 215 -15.77 -13.38 -20.83
CA LEU A 215 -14.31 -13.24 -20.77
C LEU A 215 -13.66 -13.62 -22.10
N GLN A 216 -14.04 -14.75 -22.68
CA GLN A 216 -13.44 -15.23 -23.92
C GLN A 216 -13.73 -14.33 -25.12
N SER A 217 -14.97 -13.85 -25.27
CA SER A 217 -15.34 -12.91 -26.32
C SER A 217 -14.47 -11.65 -26.24
N ARG A 218 -14.43 -11.03 -25.06
CA ARG A 218 -13.71 -9.77 -24.84
C ARG A 218 -12.21 -9.90 -25.00
N VAL A 219 -11.62 -11.00 -24.53
CA VAL A 219 -10.17 -11.24 -24.69
C VAL A 219 -9.84 -11.45 -26.16
N THR A 220 -10.68 -12.16 -26.91
CA THR A 220 -10.47 -12.42 -28.35
C THR A 220 -10.58 -11.14 -29.18
N GLU A 221 -11.53 -10.26 -28.85
CA GLU A 221 -11.67 -8.92 -29.44
C GLU A 221 -10.42 -8.04 -29.27
N LEU A 222 -9.53 -8.30 -28.30
CA LEU A 222 -8.31 -7.51 -28.13
C LEU A 222 -7.25 -7.75 -29.21
N PHE A 223 -7.39 -8.85 -29.96
CA PHE A 223 -6.48 -9.26 -31.04
C PHE A 223 -6.93 -8.80 -32.43
N HIS A 224 -8.11 -8.17 -32.52
CA HIS A 224 -8.66 -7.55 -33.73
C HIS A 224 -8.53 -6.02 -33.67
#